data_AF-A0A954XX81-F1
#
_entry.id   AF-A0A954XX81-F1
#
_cell.length_a   1.000
_cell.length_b   1.000
_cell.length_c   1.000
_cell.angle_alpha   90.00
_cell.angle_beta   90.00
_cell.angle_gamma   90.00
#
_symmetry.space_group_name_H-M   'P 1'
#
loop_
_entity.id
_entity.type
_entity.pdbx_description
1 polymer ?
#
loop_
_entity_poly.entity_id
_entity_poly.type
_entity_poly.pdbx_seq_one_letter_code
_entity_poly.pdbx_strand_id
1 'polypeptide(L)'
;MGTTQVRSQIDLQAIGPVIGAYHENPFALLGPHPFEEGGRQALSVRAYLPDSQQAWVVDAAHGVSQPMRRIHPAGLYEAICPPQLHDLDSERTYQFRSIDQNGEQVTMHDPYAFPPLLSDYDLHLLGEGRNWKSYDKLGAHLRTVGGVKGVNFAVWAPNAEAVSVVGDFNGWDRRRHAMRKHIPSGVWELFIPEAGPGLLYKYSVKRPGGHCEEKCDPFGFAAEVPPKTANLVSDLNSYQWKDSVWMAEREKRHALNAPMSIYEVHLGSWRRSATGPNHWLNYRELAHQLVDYCREMGYTHLELLPVSEHPYTPSWGYQTVGYYAATSRYGSPEDLMYFVDYCHRNGLGVIIDWVPAHFPKDGHGLAAFDGTALYEHADPRQGEHPDWGTKVFNFGRNEVRNFLTSNALFWLDKYHIDGL
;
A
#
# COMPACT_ATOMS: atom_id res chain seq x y z
N MET A 1 37.16 -38.15 -8.36
CA MET A 1 37.23 -37.34 -7.12
C MET A 1 35.81 -36.90 -6.81
N GLY A 2 35.25 -37.38 -5.69
CA GLY A 2 33.86 -37.09 -5.34
C GLY A 2 33.67 -35.62 -5.06
N THR A 3 32.80 -34.96 -5.84
CA THR A 3 32.29 -33.63 -5.52
C THR A 3 31.44 -33.76 -4.27
N THR A 4 32.02 -33.48 -3.10
CA THR A 4 31.25 -33.27 -1.87
C THR A 4 30.26 -32.15 -2.17
N GLN A 5 28.98 -32.50 -2.34
CA GLN A 5 27.92 -31.50 -2.50
C GLN A 5 27.91 -30.69 -1.21
N VAL A 6 28.42 -29.46 -1.28
CA VAL A 6 28.21 -28.40 -0.29
C VAL A 6 26.71 -28.32 -0.02
N ARG A 7 26.32 -28.44 1.25
CA ARG A 7 24.91 -28.47 1.66
C ARG A 7 24.72 -27.50 2.82
N SER A 8 23.90 -26.48 2.60
CA SER A 8 23.42 -25.66 3.71
C SER A 8 22.50 -26.51 4.60
N GLN A 9 22.48 -26.23 5.90
CA GLN A 9 21.50 -26.81 6.81
C GLN A 9 20.23 -25.97 6.79
N ILE A 10 19.08 -26.64 6.68
CA ILE A 10 17.76 -26.02 6.68
C ILE A 10 16.95 -26.69 7.78
N ASP A 11 16.33 -25.89 8.64
CA ASP A 11 15.35 -26.41 9.58
C ASP A 11 14.10 -26.86 8.82
N LEU A 12 13.82 -28.16 8.87
CA LEU A 12 12.64 -28.76 8.24
C LEU A 12 11.33 -28.15 8.77
N GLN A 13 11.32 -27.65 10.02
CA GLN A 13 10.14 -27.02 10.60
C GLN A 13 9.82 -25.68 9.95
N ALA A 14 10.80 -24.99 9.35
CA ALA A 14 10.60 -23.72 8.65
C ALA A 14 10.00 -23.87 7.24
N ILE A 15 10.14 -25.04 6.61
CA ILE A 15 9.69 -25.28 5.23
C ILE A 15 8.16 -25.27 5.11
N GLY A 16 7.46 -25.94 6.02
CA GLY A 16 5.99 -26.02 6.03
C GLY A 16 5.31 -24.65 6.07
N PRO A 17 5.69 -23.75 7.01
CA PRO A 17 5.16 -22.40 7.08
C PRO A 17 5.37 -21.57 5.82
N VAL A 18 6.50 -21.68 5.14
CA VAL A 18 6.73 -20.96 3.88
C VAL A 18 5.82 -21.47 2.77
N ILE A 19 5.73 -22.79 2.59
CA ILE A 19 4.88 -23.39 1.55
C ILE A 19 3.40 -23.11 1.79
N GLY A 20 2.97 -23.14 3.06
CA GLY A 20 1.59 -22.82 3.42
C GLY A 20 1.29 -21.32 3.46
N ALA A 21 2.27 -20.45 3.19
CA ALA A 21 2.19 -19.00 3.34
C ALA A 21 1.63 -18.57 4.71
N TYR A 22 2.23 -19.10 5.77
CA TYR A 22 1.96 -18.73 7.16
C TYR A 22 3.23 -18.49 7.99
N HIS A 23 4.38 -18.27 7.34
CA HIS A 23 5.64 -17.95 8.01
C HIS A 23 5.70 -16.45 8.35
N GLU A 24 6.03 -16.09 9.60
CA GLU A 24 6.09 -14.67 10.04
C GLU A 24 7.27 -13.89 9.45
N ASN A 25 8.39 -14.57 9.21
CA ASN A 25 9.57 -14.00 8.55
C ASN A 25 10.13 -14.90 7.44
N PRO A 26 9.55 -14.91 6.23
CA PRO A 26 10.00 -15.77 5.13
C PRO A 26 11.47 -15.56 4.76
N PHE A 27 12.06 -14.39 5.04
CA PHE A 27 13.48 -14.07 4.79
C PHE A 27 14.44 -14.90 5.64
N ALA A 28 13.97 -15.53 6.73
CA ALA A 28 14.79 -16.49 7.48
C ALA A 28 15.13 -17.74 6.66
N LEU A 29 14.30 -18.06 5.66
CA LEU A 29 14.50 -19.21 4.78
C LEU A 29 14.81 -18.81 3.33
N LEU A 30 14.07 -17.85 2.78
CA LEU A 30 14.18 -17.40 1.39
C LEU A 30 15.26 -16.34 1.23
N GLY A 31 15.68 -16.11 -0.02
CA GLY A 31 16.69 -15.12 -0.32
C GLY A 31 18.13 -15.65 -0.22
N PRO A 32 19.11 -14.74 -0.19
CA PRO A 32 20.53 -15.04 -0.11
C PRO A 32 20.99 -15.18 1.35
N HIS A 33 21.59 -16.33 1.68
CA HIS A 33 22.11 -16.63 3.03
C HIS A 33 23.62 -16.87 2.97
N PRO A 34 24.45 -15.98 3.55
CA PRO A 34 25.90 -16.21 3.59
C PRO A 34 26.22 -17.37 4.52
N PHE A 35 27.16 -18.22 4.12
CA PHE A 35 27.71 -19.26 4.97
C PHE A 35 29.16 -19.57 4.60
N GLU A 36 29.86 -20.23 5.50
CA GLU A 36 31.25 -20.65 5.31
C GLU A 36 31.33 -22.17 5.36
N GLU A 37 31.97 -22.77 4.35
CA GLU A 37 32.26 -24.21 4.34
C GLU A 37 33.72 -24.44 3.91
N GLY A 38 34.50 -25.10 4.77
CA GLY A 38 35.89 -25.44 4.49
C GLY A 38 36.80 -24.22 4.25
N GLY A 39 36.54 -23.09 4.92
CA GLY A 39 37.31 -21.85 4.78
C GLY A 39 36.97 -21.02 3.54
N ARG A 40 35.91 -21.38 2.81
CA ARG A 40 35.41 -20.62 1.65
C ARG A 40 34.05 -20.02 1.98
N GLN A 41 33.90 -18.73 1.74
CA GLN A 41 32.61 -18.06 1.80
C GLN A 41 31.78 -18.41 0.57
N ALA A 42 30.50 -18.68 0.78
CA ALA A 42 29.52 -18.97 -0.25
C ALA A 42 28.17 -18.34 0.12
N LEU A 43 27.27 -18.29 -0.86
CA LEU A 43 25.92 -17.79 -0.71
C LEU A 43 24.91 -18.90 -1.00
N SER A 44 24.09 -19.25 -0.03
CA SER A 44 22.96 -20.16 -0.24
C SER A 44 21.75 -19.33 -0.66
N VAL A 45 21.40 -19.39 -1.94
CA VAL A 45 20.23 -18.69 -2.50
C VAL A 45 19.06 -19.65 -2.56
N ARG A 46 17.94 -19.28 -1.91
CA ARG A 46 16.75 -20.12 -1.81
C ARG A 46 15.52 -19.40 -2.32
N ALA A 47 14.74 -20.10 -3.14
CA ALA A 47 13.55 -19.55 -3.79
C ALA A 47 12.35 -20.47 -3.59
N TYR A 48 11.20 -19.89 -3.23
CA TYR A 48 9.92 -20.57 -3.30
C TYR A 48 9.16 -20.11 -4.54
N LEU A 49 9.12 -20.98 -5.54
CA LEU A 49 8.55 -20.73 -6.85
C LEU A 49 7.45 -21.78 -7.09
N PRO A 50 6.23 -21.56 -6.55
CA PRO A 50 5.14 -22.50 -6.68
C PRO A 50 4.82 -22.75 -8.16
N ASP A 51 4.40 -23.97 -8.45
CA ASP A 51 3.99 -24.42 -9.79
C ASP A 51 5.12 -24.48 -10.84
N SER A 52 6.37 -24.14 -10.46
CA SER A 52 7.52 -24.29 -11.36
C SER A 52 8.03 -25.73 -11.44
N GLN A 53 8.58 -26.09 -12.60
CA GLN A 53 9.22 -27.39 -12.83
C GLN A 53 10.72 -27.32 -12.53
N GLN A 54 11.37 -26.26 -13.00
CA GLN A 54 12.82 -26.04 -12.90
C GLN A 54 13.08 -24.56 -12.63
N ALA A 55 14.19 -24.29 -11.93
CA ALA A 55 14.62 -22.95 -11.60
C ALA A 55 16.15 -22.81 -11.71
N TRP A 56 16.58 -21.60 -12.05
CA TRP A 56 17.97 -21.18 -12.14
C TRP A 56 18.16 -19.86 -11.40
N VAL A 57 19.33 -19.69 -10.80
CA VAL A 57 19.84 -18.37 -10.42
C VAL A 57 20.57 -17.80 -11.63
N VAL A 58 20.27 -16.54 -11.97
CA VAL A 58 20.83 -15.82 -13.11
C VAL A 58 21.65 -14.64 -12.58
N ASP A 59 22.94 -14.67 -12.88
CA ASP A 59 23.84 -13.52 -12.75
C ASP A 59 23.75 -12.72 -14.05
N ALA A 60 22.94 -11.66 -14.03
CA ALA A 60 22.72 -10.82 -15.20
C ALA A 60 24.01 -10.08 -15.64
N ALA A 61 24.90 -9.76 -14.70
CA ALA A 61 26.13 -9.03 -14.99
C ALA A 61 27.14 -9.85 -15.81
N HIS A 62 27.17 -11.16 -15.59
CA HIS A 62 28.07 -12.07 -16.31
C HIS A 62 27.36 -12.94 -17.36
N GLY A 63 26.04 -12.86 -17.46
CA GLY A 63 25.23 -13.69 -18.37
C GLY A 63 25.28 -15.19 -18.01
N VAL A 64 25.57 -15.51 -16.75
CA VAL A 64 25.71 -16.90 -16.28
C VAL A 64 24.44 -17.33 -15.56
N SER A 65 23.94 -18.52 -15.87
CA SER A 65 22.83 -19.15 -15.15
C SER A 65 23.28 -20.44 -14.50
N GLN A 66 22.95 -20.62 -13.22
CA GLN A 66 23.23 -21.84 -12.47
C GLN A 66 21.90 -22.54 -12.11
N PRO A 67 21.75 -23.85 -12.39
CA PRO A 67 20.54 -24.58 -12.01
C PRO A 67 20.41 -24.65 -10.48
N MET A 68 19.18 -24.50 -10.00
CA MET A 68 18.85 -24.69 -8.59
C MET A 68 18.40 -26.12 -8.35
N ARG A 69 18.87 -26.71 -7.25
CA ARG A 69 18.39 -28.02 -6.78
C ARG A 69 17.01 -27.84 -6.17
N ARG A 70 16.03 -28.61 -6.65
CA ARG A 70 14.72 -28.71 -5.99
C ARG A 70 14.87 -29.46 -4.67
N ILE A 71 14.63 -28.78 -3.56
CA ILE A 71 14.74 -29.33 -2.20
C ILE A 71 13.38 -29.72 -1.63
N HIS A 72 12.27 -29.25 -2.21
CA HIS A 72 10.92 -29.69 -1.87
C HIS A 72 10.01 -29.75 -3.12
N PRO A 73 9.14 -30.77 -3.26
CA PRO A 73 8.24 -30.90 -4.42
C PRO A 73 7.24 -29.75 -4.57
N ALA A 74 6.96 -28.97 -3.52
CA ALA A 74 6.10 -27.78 -3.63
C ALA A 74 6.71 -26.62 -4.43
N GLY A 75 7.96 -26.73 -4.91
CA GLY A 75 8.63 -25.67 -5.65
C GLY A 75 9.61 -24.87 -4.79
N LEU A 76 10.23 -25.49 -3.78
CA LEU A 76 11.32 -24.88 -3.04
C LEU A 76 12.66 -25.32 -3.63
N TYR A 77 13.51 -24.35 -3.94
CA TYR A 77 14.78 -24.53 -4.64
C TYR A 77 15.94 -23.91 -3.86
N GLU A 78 17.14 -24.47 -4.06
CA GLU A 78 18.38 -23.96 -3.48
C GLU A 78 19.52 -24.01 -4.51
N ALA A 79 20.34 -22.96 -4.54
CA ALA A 79 21.62 -22.94 -5.23
C ALA A 79 22.71 -22.40 -4.32
N ILE A 80 23.91 -22.96 -4.44
CA ILE A 80 25.10 -22.47 -3.77
C ILE A 80 25.89 -21.63 -4.77
N CYS A 81 26.04 -20.35 -4.47
CA CYS A 81 26.57 -19.35 -5.38
C CYS A 81 27.81 -18.66 -4.80
N PRO A 82 28.64 -18.01 -5.63
CA PRO A 82 29.70 -17.13 -5.16
C PRO A 82 29.14 -15.98 -4.31
N PRO A 83 29.86 -15.51 -3.26
CA PRO A 83 29.37 -14.44 -2.39
C PRO A 83 29.19 -13.10 -3.11
N GLN A 84 29.91 -12.86 -4.22
CA GLN A 84 29.80 -11.63 -5.02
C GLN A 84 28.57 -11.59 -5.93
N LEU A 85 27.73 -12.63 -5.91
CA LEU A 85 26.51 -12.70 -6.72
C LEU A 85 25.49 -11.62 -6.32
N HIS A 86 25.48 -11.23 -5.05
CA HIS A 86 24.55 -10.24 -4.51
C HIS A 86 25.28 -9.24 -3.62
N ASP A 87 25.26 -7.98 -4.03
CA ASP A 87 25.82 -6.86 -3.27
C ASP A 87 25.10 -5.57 -3.70
N LEU A 88 24.20 -5.09 -2.85
CA LEU A 88 23.40 -3.90 -3.14
C LEU A 88 24.23 -2.61 -3.15
N ASP A 89 25.36 -2.56 -2.45
CA ASP A 89 26.24 -1.37 -2.41
C ASP A 89 26.94 -1.16 -3.75
N SER A 90 27.22 -2.24 -4.47
CA SER A 90 27.76 -2.21 -5.84
C SER A 90 26.70 -2.40 -6.93
N GLU A 91 25.41 -2.27 -6.59
CA GLU A 91 24.25 -2.47 -7.47
C GLU A 91 24.28 -3.83 -8.19
N ARG A 92 24.81 -4.86 -7.53
CA ARG A 92 24.84 -6.24 -8.03
C ARG A 92 23.67 -7.03 -7.47
N THR A 93 22.72 -7.36 -8.34
CA THR A 93 21.58 -8.22 -8.02
C THR A 93 21.55 -9.45 -8.93
N TYR A 94 21.02 -10.55 -8.40
CA TYR A 94 20.70 -11.72 -9.20
C TYR A 94 19.21 -11.79 -9.47
N GLN A 95 18.84 -12.63 -10.43
CA GLN A 95 17.46 -12.95 -10.76
C GLN A 95 17.23 -14.45 -10.65
N PHE A 96 15.97 -14.85 -10.51
CA PHE A 96 15.53 -16.21 -10.77
C PHE A 96 15.01 -16.31 -12.19
N ARG A 97 15.30 -17.43 -12.84
CA ARG A 97 14.57 -17.88 -14.03
C ARG A 97 13.88 -19.18 -13.69
N SER A 98 12.60 -19.31 -14.00
CA SER A 98 11.84 -20.55 -13.80
C SER A 98 11.03 -20.92 -15.03
N ILE A 99 10.79 -22.22 -15.19
CA ILE A 99 9.85 -22.75 -16.19
C ILE A 99 8.57 -23.17 -15.45
N ASP A 100 7.43 -22.64 -15.89
CA ASP A 100 6.12 -22.99 -15.34
C ASP A 100 5.60 -24.35 -15.87
N GLN A 101 4.35 -24.71 -15.55
CA GLN A 101 3.76 -25.97 -16.02
C GLN A 101 3.47 -25.99 -17.53
N ASN A 102 3.36 -24.82 -18.16
CA ASN A 102 3.07 -24.65 -19.58
C ASN A 102 4.36 -24.56 -20.43
N GLY A 103 5.53 -24.57 -19.79
CA GLY A 103 6.82 -24.41 -20.46
C GLY A 103 7.23 -22.95 -20.65
N GLU A 104 6.48 -21.99 -20.12
CA GLU A 104 6.79 -20.57 -20.17
C GLU A 104 7.94 -20.25 -19.23
N GLN A 105 8.90 -19.47 -19.72
CA GLN A 105 10.03 -18.98 -18.93
C GLN A 105 9.71 -17.63 -18.34
N VAL A 106 9.76 -17.55 -17.02
CA VAL A 106 9.63 -16.29 -16.27
C VAL A 106 10.98 -15.96 -15.64
N THR A 107 11.44 -14.72 -15.81
CA THR A 107 12.61 -14.18 -15.11
C THR A 107 12.15 -13.08 -14.18
N MET A 108 12.62 -13.07 -12.93
CA MET A 108 12.27 -12.06 -11.94
C MET A 108 13.42 -11.84 -10.97
N HIS A 109 13.56 -10.61 -10.46
CA HIS A 109 14.39 -10.37 -9.28
C HIS A 109 13.82 -11.09 -8.06
N ASP A 110 14.69 -11.47 -7.13
CA ASP A 110 14.30 -12.09 -5.87
C ASP A 110 13.75 -11.05 -4.87
N PRO A 111 12.45 -11.06 -4.51
CA PRO A 111 11.90 -10.14 -3.52
C PRO A 111 12.53 -10.29 -2.14
N TYR A 112 13.09 -11.46 -1.84
CA TYR A 112 13.69 -11.80 -0.55
C TYR A 112 15.20 -11.48 -0.47
N ALA A 113 15.78 -10.91 -1.53
CA ALA A 113 17.16 -10.45 -1.53
C ALA A 113 17.35 -9.04 -0.94
N PHE A 114 16.27 -8.28 -0.77
CA PHE A 114 16.35 -6.89 -0.33
C PHE A 114 16.19 -6.76 1.21
N PRO A 115 16.95 -5.85 1.86
CA PRO A 115 16.81 -5.60 3.29
C PRO A 115 15.48 -4.91 3.62
N PRO A 116 15.08 -4.87 4.89
CA PRO A 116 14.01 -3.98 5.34
C PRO A 116 14.26 -2.53 4.94
N LEU A 117 13.21 -1.81 4.55
CA LEU A 117 13.31 -0.39 4.15
C LEU A 117 12.75 0.55 5.23
N LEU A 118 11.93 0.03 6.15
CA LEU A 118 11.56 0.72 7.38
C LEU A 118 12.70 0.65 8.39
N SER A 119 13.12 1.81 8.90
CA SER A 119 14.11 1.89 9.97
C SER A 119 13.49 1.60 11.33
N ASP A 120 14.31 1.18 12.30
CA ASP A 120 13.87 1.03 13.70
C ASP A 120 13.25 2.31 14.26
N TYR A 121 13.73 3.47 13.83
CA TYR A 121 13.18 4.77 14.21
C TYR A 121 11.77 4.99 13.63
N ASP A 122 11.54 4.63 12.37
CA ASP A 122 10.20 4.68 11.75
C ASP A 122 9.22 3.79 12.52
N LEU A 123 9.63 2.56 12.82
CA LEU A 123 8.83 1.57 13.55
C LEU A 123 8.53 2.02 14.99
N HIS A 124 9.51 2.64 15.66
CA HIS A 124 9.33 3.21 16.99
C HIS A 124 8.30 4.35 16.99
N LEU A 125 8.42 5.32 16.06
CA LEU A 125 7.47 6.43 15.96
C LEU A 125 6.05 5.96 15.60
N LEU A 126 5.93 4.89 14.79
CA LEU A 126 4.64 4.27 14.50
C LEU A 126 4.00 3.70 15.77
N GLY A 127 4.74 2.94 16.58
CA GLY A 127 4.25 2.37 17.84
C GLY A 127 3.92 3.41 18.92
N GLU A 128 4.65 4.53 18.97
CA GLU A 128 4.34 5.67 19.85
C GLU A 128 3.17 6.53 19.34
N GLY A 129 2.72 6.29 18.12
CA GLY A 129 1.66 7.06 17.47
C GLY A 129 2.07 8.52 17.21
N ARG A 130 3.33 8.72 16.83
CA ARG A 130 3.95 10.04 16.58
C ARG A 130 4.54 10.19 15.19
N ASN A 131 4.34 9.21 14.31
CA ASN A 131 4.74 9.31 12.91
C ASN A 131 3.64 10.02 12.10
N TRP A 132 3.65 11.35 12.12
CA TRP A 132 2.63 12.20 11.48
C TRP A 132 2.67 12.17 9.94
N LYS A 133 3.74 11.63 9.36
CA LYS A 133 3.87 11.32 7.93
C LYS A 133 3.92 9.82 7.71
N SER A 134 3.17 9.04 8.49
CA SER A 134 3.13 7.58 8.33
C SER A 134 2.69 7.14 6.93
N TYR A 135 1.95 8.00 6.21
CA TYR A 135 1.62 7.77 4.80
C TYR A 135 2.83 7.72 3.87
N ASP A 136 4.01 8.26 4.22
CA ASP A 136 5.23 8.15 3.41
C ASP A 136 5.94 6.78 3.63
N LYS A 137 5.45 5.98 4.58
CA LYS A 137 6.09 4.73 5.06
C LYS A 137 5.18 3.52 4.90
N LEU A 138 3.95 3.60 5.38
CA LEU A 138 2.91 2.59 5.22
C LEU A 138 2.19 2.79 3.89
N GLY A 139 1.63 1.71 3.37
CA GLY A 139 1.03 1.66 2.03
C GLY A 139 1.97 1.08 0.99
N ALA A 140 1.71 1.40 -0.28
CA ALA A 140 2.52 1.00 -1.42
C ALA A 140 3.34 2.17 -1.96
N HIS A 141 4.67 2.05 -1.91
CA HIS A 141 5.60 3.15 -2.18
C HIS A 141 6.63 2.79 -3.23
N LEU A 142 6.75 3.61 -4.29
CA LEU A 142 7.84 3.48 -5.25
C LEU A 142 9.20 3.68 -4.55
N ARG A 143 10.12 2.74 -4.76
CA ARG A 143 11.48 2.77 -4.22
C ARG A 143 12.48 2.26 -5.26
N THR A 144 13.74 2.65 -5.10
CA THR A 144 14.87 2.08 -5.83
C THR A 144 15.87 1.58 -4.79
N VAL A 145 16.22 0.30 -4.86
CA VAL A 145 17.14 -0.36 -3.91
C VAL A 145 18.20 -1.11 -4.70
N GLY A 146 19.48 -0.77 -4.50
CA GLY A 146 20.60 -1.36 -5.25
C GLY A 146 20.42 -1.28 -6.77
N GLY A 147 20.01 -0.11 -7.29
CA GLY A 147 19.72 0.11 -8.71
C GLY A 147 18.39 -0.46 -9.23
N VAL A 148 17.69 -1.29 -8.45
CA VAL A 148 16.44 -1.94 -8.87
C VAL A 148 15.23 -1.15 -8.42
N LYS A 149 14.40 -0.73 -9.39
CA LYS A 149 13.10 -0.08 -9.13
C LYS A 149 12.07 -1.12 -8.69
N GLY A 150 11.17 -0.73 -7.79
CA GLY A 150 10.08 -1.57 -7.34
C GLY A 150 9.13 -0.82 -6.40
N VAL A 151 8.29 -1.58 -5.69
CA VAL A 151 7.34 -1.04 -4.71
C VAL A 151 7.62 -1.66 -3.35
N ASN A 152 7.79 -0.82 -2.33
CA ASN A 152 7.74 -1.27 -0.95
C ASN A 152 6.30 -1.25 -0.45
N PHE A 153 5.83 -2.39 0.02
CA PHE A 153 4.52 -2.54 0.66
C PHE A 153 4.71 -2.66 2.16
N ALA A 154 3.95 -1.88 2.93
CA ALA A 154 3.97 -1.97 4.38
C ALA A 154 2.58 -1.79 4.99
N VAL A 155 2.20 -2.70 5.90
CA VAL A 155 0.86 -2.70 6.52
C VAL A 155 0.92 -3.12 7.98
N TRP A 156 0.17 -2.42 8.84
CA TRP A 156 0.09 -2.75 10.26
C TRP A 156 -0.98 -3.81 10.52
N ALA A 157 -0.56 -4.98 11.00
CA ALA A 157 -1.42 -6.13 11.31
C ALA A 157 -0.77 -7.00 12.40
N PRO A 158 -0.68 -6.48 13.65
CA PRO A 158 0.15 -7.06 14.71
C PRO A 158 -0.31 -8.46 15.14
N ASN A 159 -1.58 -8.82 14.99
CA ASN A 159 -2.11 -10.12 15.41
C ASN A 159 -2.27 -11.10 14.25
N ALA A 160 -1.99 -10.70 13.02
CA ALA A 160 -2.01 -11.61 11.88
C ALA A 160 -0.96 -12.72 12.06
N GLU A 161 -1.31 -13.94 11.65
CA GLU A 161 -0.37 -15.06 11.55
C GLU A 161 0.56 -14.89 10.35
N ALA A 162 0.02 -14.36 9.25
CA ALA A 162 0.77 -14.04 8.04
C ALA A 162 0.07 -12.98 7.20
N VAL A 163 0.86 -12.23 6.44
CA VAL A 163 0.36 -11.30 5.42
C VAL A 163 1.11 -11.55 4.12
N SER A 164 0.41 -11.45 3.00
CA SER A 164 0.99 -11.54 1.66
C SER A 164 0.41 -10.47 0.75
N VAL A 165 1.22 -9.94 -0.16
CA VAL A 165 0.74 -9.03 -1.21
C VAL A 165 0.19 -9.86 -2.35
N VAL A 166 -1.06 -9.64 -2.73
CA VAL A 166 -1.72 -10.35 -3.85
C VAL A 166 -2.17 -9.33 -4.89
N GLY A 167 -2.08 -9.68 -6.17
CA GLY A 167 -2.45 -8.80 -7.26
C GLY A 167 -2.24 -9.45 -8.62
N ASP A 168 -2.49 -8.69 -9.68
CA ASP A 168 -2.42 -9.21 -11.06
C ASP A 168 -1.03 -9.78 -11.39
N PHE A 169 0.02 -9.13 -10.91
CA PHE A 169 1.43 -9.53 -11.12
C PHE A 169 1.79 -10.91 -10.54
N ASN A 170 0.95 -11.47 -9.66
CA ASN A 170 1.17 -12.78 -9.07
C ASN A 170 -0.06 -13.71 -9.17
N GLY A 171 -1.01 -13.37 -10.03
CA GLY A 171 -2.23 -14.15 -10.23
C GLY A 171 -3.10 -14.25 -8.97
N TRP A 172 -3.04 -13.25 -8.09
CA TRP A 172 -3.75 -13.21 -6.81
C TRP A 172 -3.36 -14.37 -5.85
N ASP A 173 -2.16 -14.94 -6.01
CA ASP A 173 -1.68 -16.07 -5.21
C ASP A 173 -0.83 -15.63 -4.02
N ARG A 174 -1.41 -15.73 -2.82
CA ARG A 174 -0.77 -15.39 -1.54
C ARG A 174 0.55 -16.14 -1.28
N ARG A 175 0.80 -17.28 -1.93
CA ARG A 175 2.03 -18.07 -1.74
C ARG A 175 3.28 -17.40 -2.28
N ARG A 176 3.13 -16.47 -3.22
CA ARG A 176 4.25 -15.94 -4.02
C ARG A 176 4.97 -14.76 -3.35
N HIS A 177 4.25 -13.91 -2.64
CA HIS A 177 4.78 -12.66 -2.07
C HIS A 177 4.38 -12.49 -0.59
N ALA A 178 4.85 -13.43 0.24
CA ALA A 178 4.68 -13.38 1.69
C ALA A 178 5.57 -12.30 2.31
N MET A 179 5.01 -11.52 3.24
CA MET A 179 5.70 -10.38 3.86
C MET A 179 6.46 -10.81 5.13
N ARG A 180 7.42 -10.00 5.56
CA ARG A 180 8.07 -10.17 6.89
C ARG A 180 7.36 -9.34 7.94
N LYS A 181 7.23 -9.85 9.15
CA LYS A 181 6.74 -9.10 10.32
C LYS A 181 7.89 -8.47 11.10
N HIS A 182 7.76 -7.18 11.40
CA HIS A 182 8.67 -6.43 12.26
C HIS A 182 8.21 -6.45 13.71
N ILE A 183 8.94 -7.15 14.57
CA ILE A 183 8.65 -7.27 16.01
C ILE A 183 9.47 -6.23 16.78
N PRO A 184 8.88 -5.48 17.74
CA PRO A 184 7.53 -5.63 18.29
C PRO A 184 6.43 -4.82 17.59
N SER A 185 6.74 -4.01 16.58
CA SER A 185 5.77 -3.08 15.95
C SER A 185 4.52 -3.75 15.34
N GLY A 186 4.64 -5.00 14.88
CA GLY A 186 3.57 -5.71 14.17
C GLY A 186 3.29 -5.18 12.76
N VAL A 187 4.21 -4.40 12.19
CA VAL A 187 4.17 -3.97 10.79
C VAL A 187 4.72 -5.07 9.90
N TRP A 188 4.01 -5.40 8.82
CA TRP A 188 4.45 -6.31 7.79
C TRP A 188 5.04 -5.53 6.63
N GLU A 189 6.16 -5.99 6.07
CA GLU A 189 6.87 -5.31 4.98
C GLU A 189 7.34 -6.29 3.89
N LEU A 190 7.25 -5.86 2.63
CA LEU A 190 7.90 -6.53 1.49
C LEU A 190 8.21 -5.53 0.38
N PHE A 191 9.45 -5.52 -0.10
CA PHE A 191 9.80 -4.87 -1.35
C PHE A 191 9.60 -5.85 -2.51
N ILE A 192 8.82 -5.46 -3.51
CA ILE A 192 8.58 -6.24 -4.73
C ILE A 192 9.31 -5.51 -5.87
N PRO A 193 10.43 -6.07 -6.36
CA PRO A 193 11.15 -5.53 -7.51
C PRO A 193 10.27 -5.48 -8.75
N GLU A 194 10.55 -4.53 -9.62
CA GLU A 194 9.88 -4.33 -10.93
C GLU A 194 8.38 -4.03 -10.85
N ALA A 195 7.77 -4.08 -9.66
CA ALA A 195 6.45 -3.53 -9.42
C ALA A 195 6.46 -2.01 -9.65
N GLY A 196 5.35 -1.46 -10.13
CA GLY A 196 5.24 -0.04 -10.44
C GLY A 196 3.81 0.49 -10.48
N PRO A 197 3.63 1.76 -10.85
CA PRO A 197 2.31 2.40 -10.91
C PRO A 197 1.34 1.66 -11.81
N GLY A 198 0.07 1.68 -11.45
CA GLY A 198 -1.00 1.03 -12.21
C GLY A 198 -1.22 -0.44 -11.86
N LEU A 199 -0.38 -1.05 -11.02
CA LEU A 199 -0.61 -2.41 -10.53
C LEU A 199 -1.74 -2.44 -9.50
N LEU A 200 -2.66 -3.39 -9.69
CA LEU A 200 -3.69 -3.71 -8.71
C LEU A 200 -3.14 -4.65 -7.64
N TYR A 201 -3.48 -4.36 -6.39
CA TYR A 201 -3.08 -5.19 -5.26
C TYR A 201 -4.08 -5.13 -4.09
N LYS A 202 -3.96 -6.13 -3.21
CA LYS A 202 -4.54 -6.21 -1.87
C LYS A 202 -3.57 -6.91 -0.92
N TYR A 203 -3.89 -6.89 0.37
CA TYR A 203 -3.25 -7.77 1.34
C TYR A 203 -4.11 -9.01 1.59
N SER A 204 -3.53 -10.19 1.43
CA SER A 204 -4.10 -11.43 1.97
C SER A 204 -3.66 -11.57 3.42
N VAL A 205 -4.58 -11.36 4.35
CA VAL A 205 -4.31 -11.37 5.79
C VAL A 205 -4.84 -12.67 6.39
N LYS A 206 -3.92 -13.48 6.92
CA LYS A 206 -4.25 -14.70 7.64
C LYS A 206 -4.47 -14.39 9.12
N ARG A 207 -5.72 -14.58 9.56
CA ARG A 207 -6.16 -14.34 10.94
C ARG A 207 -5.76 -15.49 11.86
N PRO A 208 -5.68 -15.25 13.19
CA PRO A 208 -5.64 -16.31 14.18
C PRO A 208 -6.76 -17.33 13.94
N GLY A 209 -6.41 -18.61 13.83
CA GLY A 209 -7.37 -19.68 13.55
C GLY A 209 -7.50 -20.06 12.07
N GLY A 210 -6.69 -19.47 11.19
CA GLY A 210 -6.40 -20.02 9.86
C GLY A 210 -7.16 -19.41 8.68
N HIS A 211 -8.19 -18.60 8.92
CA HIS A 211 -8.95 -17.97 7.85
C HIS A 211 -8.15 -16.84 7.19
N CYS A 212 -8.17 -16.78 5.86
CA CYS A 212 -7.51 -15.73 5.08
C CYS A 212 -8.57 -14.81 4.48
N GLU A 213 -8.37 -13.51 4.61
CA GLU A 213 -9.23 -12.50 3.99
C GLU A 213 -8.40 -11.54 3.14
N GLU A 214 -8.99 -11.06 2.05
CA GLU A 214 -8.41 -9.99 1.25
C GLU A 214 -8.84 -8.63 1.80
N LYS A 215 -7.86 -7.79 2.11
CA LYS A 215 -8.04 -6.46 2.64
C LYS A 215 -7.50 -5.41 1.67
N CYS A 216 -8.24 -4.31 1.54
CA CYS A 216 -7.71 -3.08 0.98
C CYS A 216 -6.55 -2.58 1.84
N ASP A 217 -5.61 -1.89 1.22
CA ASP A 217 -4.56 -1.16 1.90
C ASP A 217 -5.16 0.03 2.66
N PRO A 218 -5.05 0.08 4.00
CA PRO A 218 -5.49 1.22 4.79
C PRO A 218 -4.85 2.55 4.37
N PHE A 219 -3.63 2.50 3.83
CA PHE A 219 -2.83 3.62 3.35
C PHE A 219 -2.73 3.65 1.81
N GLY A 220 -3.60 2.93 1.11
CA GLY A 220 -3.63 2.94 -0.36
C GLY A 220 -4.01 4.31 -0.91
N PHE A 221 -3.24 4.83 -1.86
CA PHE A 221 -3.46 6.16 -2.45
C PHE A 221 -4.48 6.22 -3.58
N ALA A 222 -4.85 5.07 -4.13
CA ALA A 222 -5.88 4.94 -5.13
C ALA A 222 -6.54 3.56 -5.04
N ALA A 223 -7.73 3.46 -5.62
CA ALA A 223 -8.53 2.24 -5.65
C ALA A 223 -9.21 2.06 -7.01
N GLU A 224 -9.66 0.84 -7.29
CA GLU A 224 -10.58 0.60 -8.40
C GLU A 224 -11.94 1.28 -8.16
N VAL A 225 -12.64 1.58 -9.25
CA VAL A 225 -14.01 2.11 -9.19
C VAL A 225 -14.94 1.07 -8.53
N PRO A 226 -15.70 1.44 -7.48
CA PRO A 226 -16.67 0.55 -6.85
C PRO A 226 -17.66 -0.06 -7.86
N PRO A 227 -18.09 -1.32 -7.68
CA PRO A 227 -17.97 -2.15 -6.47
C PRO A 227 -16.66 -2.94 -6.36
N LYS A 228 -15.69 -2.70 -7.23
CA LYS A 228 -14.36 -3.31 -7.09
C LYS A 228 -13.60 -2.69 -5.91
N THR A 229 -12.59 -3.41 -5.41
CA THR A 229 -11.99 -3.14 -4.10
C THR A 229 -10.46 -3.22 -4.08
N ALA A 230 -9.79 -3.52 -5.19
CA ALA A 230 -8.33 -3.52 -5.19
C ALA A 230 -7.78 -2.08 -5.09
N ASN A 231 -6.64 -1.94 -4.43
CA ASN A 231 -5.88 -0.70 -4.46
C ASN A 231 -4.99 -0.67 -5.68
N LEU A 232 -4.65 0.54 -6.14
CA LEU A 232 -3.74 0.78 -7.26
C LEU A 232 -2.46 1.42 -6.75
N VAL A 233 -1.30 0.86 -7.11
CA VAL A 233 -0.01 1.53 -6.87
C VAL A 233 0.00 2.85 -7.63
N SER A 234 0.22 3.96 -6.91
CA SER A 234 0.15 5.32 -7.45
C SER A 234 1.32 6.16 -6.95
N ASP A 235 1.82 7.05 -7.80
CA ASP A 235 2.79 8.07 -7.41
C ASP A 235 2.07 9.40 -7.21
N LEU A 236 2.12 9.93 -5.99
CA LEU A 236 1.52 11.23 -5.67
C LEU A 236 2.48 12.41 -5.94
N ASN A 237 3.73 12.15 -6.31
CA ASN A 237 4.74 13.21 -6.52
C ASN A 237 4.90 13.61 -7.99
N SER A 238 4.11 13.04 -8.90
CA SER A 238 4.16 13.32 -10.34
C SER A 238 3.51 14.66 -10.71
N TYR A 239 2.52 15.12 -9.93
CA TYR A 239 1.75 16.33 -10.23
C TYR A 239 2.55 17.62 -9.94
N GLN A 240 2.51 18.58 -10.86
CA GLN A 240 3.17 19.88 -10.72
C GLN A 240 2.17 20.98 -10.36
N TRP A 241 2.17 21.36 -9.08
CA TRP A 241 1.36 22.44 -8.54
C TRP A 241 1.72 23.82 -9.11
N LYS A 242 0.71 24.68 -9.24
CA LYS A 242 0.82 26.07 -9.76
C LYS A 242 0.14 27.08 -8.83
N ASP A 243 -0.07 26.70 -7.58
CA ASP A 243 -0.78 27.46 -6.55
C ASP A 243 0.14 28.12 -5.51
N SER A 244 1.44 28.22 -5.79
CA SER A 244 2.43 28.80 -4.85
C SER A 244 2.04 30.17 -4.28
N VAL A 245 1.39 31.03 -5.07
CA VAL A 245 0.87 32.33 -4.61
C VAL A 245 -0.26 32.16 -3.59
N TRP A 246 -1.19 31.23 -3.82
CA TRP A 246 -2.25 30.89 -2.87
C TRP A 246 -1.65 30.38 -1.57
N MET A 247 -0.73 29.41 -1.64
CA MET A 247 -0.11 28.80 -0.48
C MET A 247 0.66 29.81 0.39
N ALA A 248 1.29 30.82 -0.23
CA ALA A 248 1.97 31.90 0.49
C ALA A 248 1.01 32.88 1.18
N GLU A 249 -0.24 32.99 0.70
CA GLU A 249 -1.26 33.89 1.24
C GLU A 249 -2.31 33.18 2.10
N ARG A 250 -2.29 31.84 2.13
CA ARG A 250 -3.30 30.96 2.72
C ARG A 250 -3.66 31.35 4.17
N GLU A 251 -2.66 31.60 5.01
CA GLU A 251 -2.87 32.02 6.40
C GLU A 251 -3.71 33.31 6.51
N LYS A 252 -3.47 34.29 5.62
CA LYS A 252 -4.24 35.55 5.61
C LYS A 252 -5.66 35.33 5.09
N ARG A 253 -5.83 34.43 4.11
CA ARG A 253 -7.13 34.12 3.49
C ARG A 253 -8.06 33.37 4.43
N HIS A 254 -7.51 32.59 5.35
CA HIS A 254 -8.29 31.85 6.36
C HIS A 254 -8.16 32.43 7.78
N ALA A 255 -7.69 33.69 7.90
CA ALA A 255 -7.70 34.37 9.19
C ALA A 255 -9.15 34.48 9.73
N LEU A 256 -9.33 34.45 11.05
CA LEU A 256 -10.66 34.49 11.68
C LEU A 256 -11.50 35.73 11.32
N ASN A 257 -10.86 36.79 10.83
CA ASN A 257 -11.49 38.04 10.38
C ASN A 257 -11.56 38.18 8.85
N ALA A 258 -11.12 37.18 8.09
CA ALA A 258 -11.24 37.14 6.64
C ALA A 258 -12.68 36.76 6.23
N PRO A 259 -13.15 37.21 5.04
CA PRO A 259 -14.46 36.81 4.57
C PRO A 259 -14.50 35.30 4.28
N MET A 260 -15.50 34.62 4.84
CA MET A 260 -15.75 33.20 4.62
C MET A 260 -17.21 32.97 4.24
N SER A 261 -17.43 32.75 2.95
CA SER A 261 -18.70 32.30 2.36
C SER A 261 -18.44 31.01 1.59
N ILE A 262 -19.11 29.95 2.01
CA ILE A 262 -18.85 28.57 1.60
C ILE A 262 -20.01 28.06 0.73
N TYR A 263 -19.68 27.39 -0.38
CA TYR A 263 -20.62 26.63 -1.17
C TYR A 263 -20.37 25.13 -0.98
N GLU A 264 -21.27 24.46 -0.28
CA GLU A 264 -21.21 23.01 0.00
C GLU A 264 -21.66 22.21 -1.23
N VAL A 265 -20.89 21.18 -1.59
CA VAL A 265 -21.06 20.42 -2.84
C VAL A 265 -20.83 18.93 -2.63
N HIS A 266 -21.82 18.12 -3.04
CA HIS A 266 -21.59 16.70 -3.34
C HIS A 266 -21.23 16.53 -4.82
N LEU A 267 -19.95 16.24 -5.10
CA LEU A 267 -19.41 16.18 -6.47
C LEU A 267 -20.19 15.22 -7.39
N GLY A 268 -20.65 14.09 -6.85
CA GLY A 268 -21.35 13.07 -7.63
C GLY A 268 -22.78 13.44 -8.05
N SER A 269 -23.36 14.51 -7.50
CA SER A 269 -24.76 14.91 -7.78
C SER A 269 -24.94 16.39 -8.14
N TRP A 270 -23.89 17.21 -8.05
CA TRP A 270 -23.94 18.64 -8.38
C TRP A 270 -24.46 18.90 -9.80
N ARG A 271 -23.94 18.16 -10.77
CA ARG A 271 -24.37 18.23 -12.17
C ARG A 271 -24.20 16.88 -12.86
N ARG A 272 -25.17 16.53 -13.71
CA ARG A 272 -25.10 15.31 -14.52
C ARG A 272 -24.10 15.45 -15.65
N SER A 273 -23.40 14.38 -15.98
CA SER A 273 -22.55 14.35 -17.17
C SER A 273 -23.37 14.47 -18.46
N ALA A 274 -22.83 15.19 -19.44
CA ALA A 274 -23.38 15.25 -20.79
C ALA A 274 -23.26 13.91 -21.54
N THR A 275 -22.35 13.02 -21.11
CA THR A 275 -22.11 11.71 -21.74
C THR A 275 -23.15 10.65 -21.35
N GLY A 276 -24.01 10.93 -20.36
CA GLY A 276 -25.14 10.08 -20.00
C GLY A 276 -25.43 10.06 -18.50
N PRO A 277 -26.62 9.55 -18.09
CA PRO A 277 -27.07 9.59 -16.70
C PRO A 277 -26.27 8.70 -15.74
N ASN A 278 -25.49 7.76 -16.26
CA ASN A 278 -24.67 6.82 -15.49
C ASN A 278 -23.19 7.22 -15.43
N HIS A 279 -22.85 8.42 -15.89
CA HIS A 279 -21.48 8.94 -15.86
C HIS A 279 -21.39 10.14 -14.92
N TRP A 280 -20.35 10.15 -14.11
CA TRP A 280 -19.97 11.33 -13.33
C TRP A 280 -19.14 12.29 -14.18
N LEU A 281 -19.19 13.57 -13.83
CA LEU A 281 -18.16 14.51 -14.26
C LEU A 281 -16.85 14.12 -13.57
N ASN A 282 -15.73 14.21 -14.29
CA ASN A 282 -14.43 14.01 -13.68
C ASN A 282 -13.98 15.26 -12.90
N TYR A 283 -12.98 15.11 -12.02
CA TYR A 283 -12.46 16.22 -11.20
C TYR A 283 -12.03 17.43 -12.04
N ARG A 284 -11.45 17.24 -13.24
CA ARG A 284 -11.04 18.36 -14.09
C ARG A 284 -12.23 19.13 -14.64
N GLU A 285 -13.25 18.42 -15.11
CA GLU A 285 -14.49 19.04 -15.60
C GLU A 285 -15.22 19.80 -14.48
N LEU A 286 -15.27 19.19 -13.28
CA LEU A 286 -15.82 19.80 -12.08
C LEU A 286 -15.07 21.08 -11.71
N ALA A 287 -13.73 21.08 -11.80
CA ALA A 287 -12.90 22.22 -11.44
C ALA A 287 -13.29 23.49 -12.22
N HIS A 288 -13.36 23.40 -13.55
CA HIS A 288 -13.73 24.54 -14.39
C HIS A 288 -15.14 25.03 -14.09
N GLN A 289 -16.10 24.11 -14.05
CA GLN A 289 -17.51 24.47 -13.93
C GLN A 289 -17.87 25.00 -12.53
N LEU A 290 -17.29 24.45 -11.47
CA LEU A 290 -17.53 24.91 -10.10
C LEU A 290 -16.84 26.25 -9.83
N VAL A 291 -15.62 26.46 -10.34
CA VAL A 291 -14.94 27.76 -10.22
C VAL A 291 -15.73 28.86 -10.92
N ASP A 292 -16.19 28.64 -12.16
CA ASP A 292 -16.98 29.63 -12.90
C ASP A 292 -18.27 29.98 -12.14
N TYR A 293 -18.98 28.95 -11.66
CA TYR A 293 -20.20 29.14 -10.87
C TYR A 293 -19.93 29.89 -9.56
N CYS A 294 -18.90 29.50 -8.81
CA CYS A 294 -18.60 30.13 -7.53
C CYS A 294 -18.15 31.59 -7.69
N ARG A 295 -17.45 31.90 -8.78
CA ARG A 295 -17.04 33.26 -9.11
C ARG A 295 -18.23 34.15 -9.48
N GLU A 296 -19.19 33.63 -10.25
CA GLU A 296 -20.43 34.36 -10.57
C GLU A 296 -21.24 34.66 -9.31
N MET A 297 -21.31 33.69 -8.39
CA MET A 297 -22.07 33.80 -7.15
C MET A 297 -21.35 34.53 -6.01
N GLY A 298 -20.03 34.72 -6.12
CA GLY A 298 -19.21 35.43 -5.13
C GLY A 298 -18.82 34.61 -3.88
N TYR A 299 -18.75 33.28 -3.99
CA TYR A 299 -18.25 32.43 -2.91
C TYR A 299 -16.72 32.55 -2.76
N THR A 300 -16.23 32.25 -1.56
CA THR A 300 -14.80 32.28 -1.22
C THR A 300 -14.20 30.88 -1.09
N HIS A 301 -15.03 29.89 -0.77
CA HIS A 301 -14.63 28.51 -0.53
C HIS A 301 -15.65 27.54 -1.12
N LEU A 302 -15.15 26.38 -1.54
CA LEU A 302 -15.92 25.18 -1.76
C LEU A 302 -15.75 24.27 -0.54
N GLU A 303 -16.85 23.70 -0.05
CA GLU A 303 -16.82 22.60 0.91
C GLU A 303 -17.33 21.35 0.21
N LEU A 304 -16.50 20.32 0.17
CA LEU A 304 -16.81 19.08 -0.51
C LEU A 304 -17.30 18.06 0.52
N LEU A 305 -18.46 17.44 0.26
CA LEU A 305 -18.79 16.19 0.94
C LEU A 305 -17.65 15.16 0.74
N PRO A 306 -17.54 14.13 1.60
CA PRO A 306 -16.32 13.35 1.71
C PRO A 306 -15.81 12.81 0.37
N VAL A 307 -14.58 13.20 0.02
CA VAL A 307 -13.90 12.80 -1.23
C VAL A 307 -13.04 11.54 -1.07
N SER A 308 -12.97 11.00 0.15
CA SER A 308 -12.28 9.72 0.42
C SER A 308 -13.01 8.55 -0.24
N GLU A 309 -12.29 7.48 -0.58
CA GLU A 309 -12.89 6.32 -1.25
C GLU A 309 -13.90 5.60 -0.33
N HIS A 310 -15.08 5.34 -0.90
CA HIS A 310 -16.22 4.76 -0.21
C HIS A 310 -16.96 3.78 -1.12
N PRO A 311 -17.48 2.65 -0.61
CA PRO A 311 -18.02 1.60 -1.47
C PRO A 311 -19.44 1.92 -1.96
N TYR A 312 -20.20 2.73 -1.22
CA TYR A 312 -21.63 2.92 -1.42
C TYR A 312 -22.00 4.40 -1.64
N THR A 313 -22.34 4.76 -2.88
CA THR A 313 -22.65 6.15 -3.28
C THR A 313 -23.76 6.80 -2.43
N PRO A 314 -24.86 6.12 -2.06
CA PRO A 314 -25.89 6.72 -1.21
C PRO A 314 -25.48 7.01 0.25
N SER A 315 -24.28 6.60 0.68
CA SER A 315 -23.70 7.09 1.94
C SER A 315 -23.20 8.54 1.86
N TRP A 316 -23.19 9.12 0.65
CA TRP A 316 -22.65 10.44 0.31
C TRP A 316 -21.17 10.62 0.65
N GLY A 317 -20.45 9.51 0.89
CA GLY A 317 -19.04 9.51 1.27
C GLY A 317 -18.78 9.24 2.76
N TYR A 318 -19.80 9.39 3.62
CA TYR A 318 -19.64 9.25 5.08
C TYR A 318 -19.39 7.82 5.57
N GLN A 319 -19.40 6.82 4.68
CA GLN A 319 -18.96 5.45 4.99
C GLN A 319 -17.67 5.12 4.24
N THR A 320 -16.58 5.75 4.68
CA THR A 320 -15.25 5.66 4.04
C THR A 320 -14.55 4.33 4.32
N VAL A 321 -13.90 3.78 3.30
CA VAL A 321 -13.01 2.59 3.40
C VAL A 321 -11.57 2.90 2.99
N GLY A 322 -11.35 3.81 2.03
CA GLY A 322 -10.03 4.24 1.58
C GLY A 322 -9.72 5.66 2.01
N TYR A 323 -9.27 5.81 3.26
CA TYR A 323 -9.03 7.12 3.89
C TYR A 323 -7.94 7.94 3.20
N TYR A 324 -6.94 7.28 2.62
CA TYR A 324 -5.81 7.93 1.94
C TYR A 324 -5.97 7.98 0.41
N ALA A 325 -7.15 7.62 -0.11
CA ALA A 325 -7.45 7.63 -1.53
C ALA A 325 -8.57 8.62 -1.83
N ALA A 326 -8.34 9.50 -2.82
CA ALA A 326 -9.43 10.19 -3.48
C ALA A 326 -10.34 9.17 -4.17
N THR A 327 -11.66 9.34 -4.10
CA THR A 327 -12.58 8.40 -4.74
C THR A 327 -12.34 8.36 -6.25
N SER A 328 -12.20 7.15 -6.76
CA SER A 328 -11.90 6.84 -8.16
C SER A 328 -13.07 7.14 -9.11
N ARG A 329 -14.29 7.40 -8.57
CA ARG A 329 -15.49 7.74 -9.35
C ARG A 329 -15.30 8.94 -10.28
N TYR A 330 -14.46 9.90 -9.89
CA TYR A 330 -14.27 11.15 -10.62
C TYR A 330 -12.89 11.27 -11.28
N GLY A 331 -12.06 10.23 -11.23
CA GLY A 331 -10.74 10.20 -11.85
C GLY A 331 -9.62 9.79 -10.91
N SER A 332 -8.39 10.13 -11.30
CA SER A 332 -7.17 9.79 -10.57
C SER A 332 -6.88 10.76 -9.42
N PRO A 333 -5.96 10.41 -8.49
CA PRO A 333 -5.40 11.36 -7.53
C PRO A 333 -4.93 12.67 -8.15
N GLU A 334 -4.22 12.62 -9.28
CA GLU A 334 -3.74 13.81 -9.98
C GLU A 334 -4.87 14.71 -10.50
N ASP A 335 -6.03 14.12 -10.82
CA ASP A 335 -7.20 14.89 -11.25
C ASP A 335 -7.82 15.67 -10.09
N LEU A 336 -7.81 15.12 -8.87
CA LEU A 336 -8.19 15.87 -7.67
C LEU A 336 -7.15 16.95 -7.33
N MET A 337 -5.85 16.67 -7.45
CA MET A 337 -4.81 17.70 -7.28
C MET A 337 -5.02 18.85 -8.28
N TYR A 338 -5.36 18.52 -9.54
CA TYR A 338 -5.72 19.52 -10.53
C TYR A 338 -6.95 20.34 -10.14
N PHE A 339 -7.98 19.70 -9.58
CA PHE A 339 -9.16 20.40 -9.11
C PHE A 339 -8.81 21.46 -8.05
N VAL A 340 -8.01 21.08 -7.06
CA VAL A 340 -7.59 21.98 -5.97
C VAL A 340 -6.68 23.09 -6.51
N ASP A 341 -5.67 22.75 -7.33
CA ASP A 341 -4.78 23.74 -7.97
C ASP A 341 -5.58 24.78 -8.77
N TYR A 342 -6.57 24.32 -9.52
CA TYR A 342 -7.42 25.20 -10.31
C TYR A 342 -8.30 26.11 -9.44
N CYS A 343 -8.82 25.61 -8.32
CA CYS A 343 -9.56 26.44 -7.35
C CYS A 343 -8.65 27.53 -6.77
N HIS A 344 -7.47 27.16 -6.28
CA HIS A 344 -6.49 28.09 -5.69
C HIS A 344 -6.07 29.20 -6.64
N ARG A 345 -5.78 28.84 -7.90
CA ARG A 345 -5.41 29.80 -8.96
C ARG A 345 -6.53 30.78 -9.31
N ASN A 346 -7.77 30.44 -8.98
CA ASN A 346 -8.94 31.31 -9.16
C ASN A 346 -9.44 31.92 -7.85
N GLY A 347 -8.65 31.83 -6.77
CA GLY A 347 -8.93 32.48 -5.51
C GLY A 347 -10.02 31.81 -4.67
N LEU A 348 -10.30 30.52 -4.90
CA LEU A 348 -11.25 29.73 -4.13
C LEU A 348 -10.50 28.74 -3.24
N GLY A 349 -10.82 28.74 -1.95
CA GLY A 349 -10.32 27.73 -1.02
C GLY A 349 -11.14 26.44 -1.11
N VAL A 350 -10.52 25.32 -0.73
CA VAL A 350 -11.15 24.00 -0.75
C VAL A 350 -11.11 23.39 0.65
N ILE A 351 -12.31 23.12 1.18
CA ILE A 351 -12.55 22.40 2.43
C ILE A 351 -13.12 21.03 2.05
N ILE A 352 -12.79 19.99 2.81
CA ILE A 352 -13.40 18.67 2.64
C ILE A 352 -14.02 18.22 3.96
N ASP A 353 -15.16 17.55 3.88
CA ASP A 353 -15.69 16.81 5.01
C ASP A 353 -14.77 15.62 5.31
N TRP A 354 -14.11 15.69 6.46
CA TRP A 354 -13.30 14.60 6.98
C TRP A 354 -14.10 13.71 7.94
N VAL A 355 -14.00 12.37 7.79
CA VAL A 355 -14.87 11.41 8.48
C VAL A 355 -14.10 10.52 9.48
N PRO A 356 -13.57 11.06 10.59
CA PRO A 356 -12.80 10.29 11.57
C PRO A 356 -13.67 9.57 12.61
N ALA A 357 -14.99 9.76 12.60
CA ALA A 357 -15.87 9.30 13.67
C ALA A 357 -16.12 7.79 13.62
N HIS A 358 -16.24 7.21 12.43
CA HIS A 358 -16.62 5.82 12.24
C HIS A 358 -16.22 5.27 10.86
N PHE A 359 -16.31 3.96 10.67
CA PHE A 359 -16.10 3.29 9.39
C PHE A 359 -17.09 2.11 9.22
N PRO A 360 -17.42 1.69 7.99
CA PRO A 360 -18.42 0.64 7.78
C PRO A 360 -17.85 -0.76 8.06
N LYS A 361 -18.74 -1.77 8.10
CA LYS A 361 -18.39 -3.17 8.42
C LYS A 361 -17.95 -4.00 7.20
N ASP A 362 -17.71 -3.36 6.06
CA ASP A 362 -17.28 -4.01 4.83
C ASP A 362 -16.03 -4.87 5.04
N GLY A 363 -16.10 -6.14 4.62
CA GLY A 363 -15.05 -7.12 4.87
C GLY A 363 -13.69 -6.74 4.25
N HIS A 364 -13.68 -6.01 3.14
CA HIS A 364 -12.45 -5.53 2.50
C HIS A 364 -11.81 -4.35 3.25
N GLY A 365 -12.56 -3.64 4.11
CA GLY A 365 -12.09 -2.46 4.84
C GLY A 365 -11.44 -2.79 6.19
N LEU A 366 -11.47 -1.81 7.11
CA LEU A 366 -10.74 -1.83 8.37
C LEU A 366 -11.32 -2.77 9.45
N ALA A 367 -12.56 -3.23 9.29
CA ALA A 367 -13.22 -4.06 10.30
C ALA A 367 -12.50 -5.39 10.53
N ALA A 368 -12.21 -5.72 11.79
CA ALA A 368 -11.49 -6.93 12.18
C ALA A 368 -10.21 -7.16 11.35
N PHE A 369 -9.44 -6.10 11.07
CA PHE A 369 -8.42 -6.09 10.01
C PHE A 369 -7.46 -7.28 10.04
N ASP A 370 -6.92 -7.60 11.23
CA ASP A 370 -5.98 -8.70 11.45
C ASP A 370 -6.61 -9.91 12.19
N GLY A 371 -7.95 -9.96 12.23
CA GLY A 371 -8.72 -10.94 13.00
C GLY A 371 -9.03 -10.52 14.44
N THR A 372 -8.56 -9.35 14.87
CA THR A 372 -8.92 -8.74 16.15
C THR A 372 -9.61 -7.38 15.94
N ALA A 373 -10.20 -6.82 17.02
CA ALA A 373 -10.62 -5.42 17.03
C ALA A 373 -9.39 -4.49 16.99
N LEU A 374 -8.89 -4.26 15.76
CA LEU A 374 -7.63 -3.57 15.52
C LEU A 374 -7.83 -2.04 15.46
N TYR A 375 -8.63 -1.60 14.48
CA TYR A 375 -8.96 -0.19 14.29
C TYR A 375 -10.12 0.23 15.18
N GLU A 376 -11.11 -0.65 15.35
CA GLU A 376 -12.25 -0.47 16.24
C GLU A 376 -11.94 -0.83 17.70
N HIS A 377 -12.74 -0.29 18.62
CA HIS A 377 -12.67 -0.71 20.02
C HIS A 377 -13.31 -2.10 20.21
N ALA A 378 -12.69 -2.97 21.03
CA ALA A 378 -13.15 -4.34 21.24
C ALA A 378 -14.49 -4.43 21.99
N ASP A 379 -14.73 -3.52 22.94
CA ASP A 379 -16.03 -3.36 23.62
C ASP A 379 -17.05 -2.72 22.66
N PRO A 380 -18.12 -3.42 22.24
CA PRO A 380 -19.10 -2.89 21.30
C PRO A 380 -19.82 -1.63 21.77
N ARG A 381 -19.88 -1.39 23.09
CA ARG A 381 -20.48 -0.16 23.65
C ARG A 381 -19.67 1.09 23.31
N GLN A 382 -18.41 0.91 22.93
CA GLN A 382 -17.48 1.97 22.51
C GLN A 382 -17.07 1.81 21.04
N GLY A 383 -17.17 0.60 20.49
CA GLY A 383 -16.68 0.24 19.17
C GLY A 383 -17.74 0.18 18.07
N GLU A 384 -19.00 0.46 18.36
CA GLU A 384 -20.09 0.46 17.37
C GLU A 384 -21.05 1.64 17.53
N HIS A 385 -21.54 2.16 16.40
CA HIS A 385 -22.76 2.97 16.35
C HIS A 385 -23.93 2.04 16.00
N PRO A 386 -24.75 1.61 16.98
CA PRO A 386 -25.77 0.59 16.75
C PRO A 386 -26.84 1.03 15.75
N ASP A 387 -27.22 2.30 15.76
CA ASP A 387 -28.25 2.85 14.86
C ASP A 387 -27.77 2.97 13.41
N TRP A 388 -26.46 3.06 13.18
CA TRP A 388 -25.86 3.22 11.85
C TRP A 388 -25.27 1.91 11.30
N GLY A 389 -25.07 0.91 12.17
CA GLY A 389 -24.42 -0.34 11.80
C GLY A 389 -22.92 -0.21 11.50
N THR A 390 -22.26 0.85 11.98
CA THR A 390 -20.84 1.14 11.71
C THR A 390 -19.95 0.84 12.92
N LYS A 391 -18.64 0.76 12.69
CA LYS A 391 -17.61 0.62 13.72
C LYS A 391 -17.04 1.97 14.12
N VAL A 392 -16.67 2.13 15.38
CA VAL A 392 -16.05 3.34 15.94
C VAL A 392 -14.57 3.08 16.17
N PHE A 393 -13.71 4.01 15.76
CA PHE A 393 -12.27 3.92 15.97
C PHE A 393 -11.89 3.85 17.45
N ASN A 394 -10.89 3.05 17.77
CA ASN A 394 -10.25 3.03 19.08
C ASN A 394 -9.25 4.19 19.21
N PHE A 395 -9.74 5.40 19.48
CA PHE A 395 -8.92 6.61 19.62
C PHE A 395 -7.84 6.52 20.72
N GLY A 396 -8.00 5.59 21.67
CA GLY A 396 -7.03 5.34 22.73
C GLY A 396 -5.78 4.57 22.28
N ARG A 397 -5.85 3.86 21.14
CA ARG A 397 -4.71 3.11 20.60
C ARG A 397 -3.80 4.03 19.77
N ASN A 398 -2.49 3.98 20.04
CA ASN A 398 -1.49 4.89 19.45
C ASN A 398 -1.51 4.87 17.92
N GLU A 399 -1.47 3.68 17.32
CA GLU A 399 -1.41 3.49 15.88
C GLU A 399 -2.69 3.93 15.19
N VAL A 400 -3.85 3.76 15.84
CA VAL A 400 -5.15 4.21 15.33
C VAL A 400 -5.26 5.74 15.38
N ARG A 401 -4.87 6.36 16.50
CA ARG A 401 -4.76 7.83 16.60
C ARG A 401 -3.81 8.38 15.54
N ASN A 402 -2.68 7.70 15.32
CA ASN A 402 -1.70 8.11 14.33
C ASN A 402 -2.22 7.93 12.90
N PHE A 403 -2.95 6.85 12.60
CA PHE A 403 -3.64 6.65 11.32
C PHE A 403 -4.56 7.83 11.00
N LEU A 404 -5.37 8.29 11.95
CA LEU A 404 -6.28 9.42 11.75
C LEU A 404 -5.54 10.76 11.67
N THR A 405 -4.58 11.01 12.57
CA THR A 405 -3.81 12.27 12.59
C THR A 405 -3.00 12.44 11.30
N SER A 406 -2.32 11.38 10.88
CA SER A 406 -1.57 11.33 9.62
C SER A 406 -2.50 11.48 8.41
N ASN A 407 -3.75 11.01 8.48
CA ASN A 407 -4.73 11.17 7.42
C ASN A 407 -5.23 12.61 7.27
N ALA A 408 -5.52 13.30 8.38
CA ALA A 408 -5.84 14.72 8.35
C ALA A 408 -4.70 15.52 7.70
N LEU A 409 -3.45 15.26 8.13
CA LEU A 409 -2.27 15.93 7.58
C LEU A 409 -1.98 15.53 6.12
N PHE A 410 -2.35 14.32 5.70
CA PHE A 410 -2.18 13.84 4.33
C PHE A 410 -2.97 14.69 3.33
N TRP A 411 -4.23 15.02 3.63
CA TRP A 411 -5.04 15.88 2.75
C TRP A 411 -4.46 17.29 2.63
N LEU A 412 -3.94 17.83 3.73
CA LEU A 412 -3.28 19.15 3.75
C LEU A 412 -1.91 19.13 3.03
N ASP A 413 -1.13 18.05 3.17
CA ASP A 413 0.23 17.90 2.60
C ASP A 413 0.20 17.54 1.12
N LYS A 414 -0.54 16.49 0.73
CA LYS A 414 -0.50 15.93 -0.63
C LYS A 414 -1.51 16.55 -1.58
N TYR A 415 -2.63 17.05 -1.08
CA TYR A 415 -3.70 17.63 -1.89
C TYR A 415 -3.90 19.13 -1.66
N HIS A 416 -3.08 19.76 -0.81
CA HIS A 416 -3.13 21.20 -0.49
C HIS A 416 -4.49 21.69 0.03
N ILE A 417 -5.33 20.80 0.55
CA ILE A 417 -6.65 21.17 1.12
C ILE A 417 -6.46 22.27 2.19
N ASP A 418 -7.41 23.22 2.26
CA ASP A 418 -7.34 24.39 3.12
C ASP A 418 -8.02 24.19 4.49
N GLY A 419 -8.96 23.24 4.58
CA GLY A 419 -9.70 22.92 5.81
C GLY A 419 -10.33 21.53 5.79
N LEU A 420 -10.67 21.02 6.98
CA LEU A 420 -11.29 19.71 7.22
C LEU A 420 -12.57 19.84 8.05
#